data_AF-A0A369S1T1-F1
#
_entry.id   AF-A0A369S1T1-F1
#
_cell.length_a   1.000
_cell.length_b   1.000
_cell.length_c   1.000
_cell.angle_alpha   90.00
_cell.angle_beta   90.00
_cell.angle_gamma   90.00
#
_symmetry.space_group_name_H-M   'P 1'
#
loop_
_entity.id
_entity.type
_entity.pdbx_description
1 polymer ?
#
loop_
_entity_poly.entity_id
_entity_poly.type
_entity_poly.pdbx_seq_one_letter_code
_entity_poly.pdbx_strand_id
1 'polypeptide(L)'
;KVYNEWSNENRLSRAMNLGQLTLKRAQERKIDWTKKSTNSYNPVEEPVIYTNIEDAFASVMHFMTMTSRQCRRYFSSNKLTSDYDSSHCCKFHKPKYTEKLRRNPLQTDENVRVDVPPGTYAVTAGRWGGEKDHTHVVHVEPGQSVDLTFAV
;
A
#
# COMPACT_ATOMS: atom_id res chain seq x y z
N LYS A 1 24.73 -40.38 -13.28
CA LYS A 1 23.39 -39.76 -13.45
C LYS A 1 22.35 -40.63 -12.71
N VAL A 2 22.13 -40.46 -11.40
CA VAL A 2 21.16 -41.30 -10.63
C VAL A 2 20.36 -40.48 -9.57
N TYR A 3 20.56 -39.17 -9.45
CA TYR A 3 19.98 -38.41 -8.32
C TYR A 3 18.62 -37.72 -8.58
N ASN A 4 17.95 -37.95 -9.71
CA ASN A 4 16.74 -37.20 -10.09
C ASN A 4 15.42 -38.00 -10.08
N GLU A 5 15.44 -39.33 -9.90
CA GLU A 5 14.20 -40.14 -9.93
C GLU A 5 13.48 -40.16 -8.57
N TRP A 6 14.21 -40.14 -7.46
CA TRP A 6 13.64 -40.18 -6.09
C TRP A 6 12.83 -38.93 -5.68
N SER A 7 13.04 -37.80 -6.38
CA SER A 7 12.34 -36.53 -6.10
C SER A 7 10.94 -36.49 -6.70
N ASN A 8 10.74 -37.11 -7.87
CA ASN A 8 9.47 -37.00 -8.62
C ASN A 8 8.39 -37.95 -8.10
N GLU A 9 8.77 -39.18 -7.71
CA GLU A 9 7.82 -40.15 -7.13
C GLU A 9 7.19 -39.63 -5.83
N ASN A 10 7.97 -38.91 -5.02
CA ASN A 10 7.50 -38.29 -3.78
C ASN A 10 6.52 -37.13 -4.00
N ARG A 11 6.65 -36.39 -5.11
CA ARG A 11 5.76 -35.26 -5.43
C ARG A 11 4.43 -35.73 -5.99
N LEU A 12 4.45 -36.71 -6.89
CA LEU A 12 3.25 -37.33 -7.46
C LEU A 12 2.43 -38.03 -6.37
N SER A 13 3.10 -38.79 -5.49
CA SER A 13 2.45 -39.46 -4.37
C SER A 13 1.86 -38.48 -3.36
N ARG A 14 2.56 -37.36 -3.07
CA ARG A 14 2.03 -36.30 -2.20
C ARG A 14 0.82 -35.60 -2.81
N ALA A 15 0.86 -35.27 -4.10
CA ALA A 15 -0.25 -34.64 -4.79
C ALA A 15 -1.49 -35.56 -4.82
N MET A 16 -1.28 -36.86 -5.07
CA MET A 16 -2.34 -37.87 -5.02
C MET A 16 -2.98 -37.97 -3.63
N ASN A 17 -2.17 -38.05 -2.57
CA ASN A 17 -2.64 -38.12 -1.19
C ASN A 17 -3.40 -36.85 -0.77
N LEU A 18 -2.90 -35.66 -1.14
CA LEU A 18 -3.60 -34.40 -0.89
C LEU A 18 -4.93 -34.33 -1.64
N GLY A 19 -4.98 -34.80 -2.89
CA GLY A 19 -6.21 -34.91 -3.68
C GLY A 19 -7.26 -35.79 -2.99
N GLN A 20 -6.86 -36.97 -2.52
CA GLN A 20 -7.75 -37.88 -1.80
C GLN A 20 -8.26 -37.29 -0.47
N LEU A 21 -7.39 -36.64 0.31
CA LEU A 21 -7.78 -35.98 1.56
C LEU A 21 -8.77 -34.83 1.32
N THR A 22 -8.54 -34.06 0.26
CA THR A 22 -9.43 -32.94 -0.13
C THR A 22 -10.79 -33.46 -0.58
N LEU A 23 -10.82 -34.56 -1.34
CA LEU A 23 -12.07 -35.22 -1.75
C LEU A 23 -12.85 -35.74 -0.55
N LYS A 24 -12.20 -36.46 0.38
CA LYS A 24 -12.87 -36.96 1.61
C LYS A 24 -13.47 -35.81 2.42
N ARG A 25 -12.70 -34.74 2.62
CA ARG A 25 -13.18 -33.52 3.31
C ARG A 25 -14.35 -32.86 2.59
N ALA A 26 -14.37 -32.86 1.26
CA ALA A 26 -15.47 -32.31 0.48
C ALA A 26 -16.72 -33.20 0.56
N GLN A 27 -16.57 -34.51 0.55
CA GLN A 27 -17.67 -35.47 0.70
C GLN A 27 -18.32 -35.40 2.09
N GLU A 28 -17.52 -35.17 3.14
CA GLU A 28 -18.00 -34.99 4.51
C GLU A 28 -18.76 -33.67 4.71
N ARG A 29 -18.49 -32.66 3.87
CA ARG A 29 -19.28 -31.43 3.81
C ARG A 29 -20.59 -31.69 3.07
N LYS A 30 -21.51 -32.42 3.70
CA LYS A 30 -22.91 -32.37 3.32
C LYS A 30 -23.43 -30.96 3.58
N ILE A 31 -23.47 -30.16 2.52
CA ILE A 31 -24.15 -28.86 2.54
C ILE A 31 -25.63 -29.18 2.30
N ASP A 32 -26.38 -29.33 3.38
CA ASP A 32 -27.84 -29.28 3.30
C ASP A 32 -28.22 -27.84 3.01
N TRP A 33 -28.41 -27.55 1.72
CA TRP A 33 -29.08 -26.34 1.28
C TRP A 33 -30.49 -26.42 1.85
N THR A 34 -30.73 -25.69 2.94
CA THR A 34 -32.05 -25.57 3.53
C THR A 34 -33.01 -25.12 2.43
N LYS A 35 -33.93 -26.01 2.03
CA LYS A 35 -35.00 -25.63 1.11
C LYS A 35 -35.76 -24.52 1.82
N LYS A 36 -35.73 -23.32 1.24
CA LYS A 36 -36.25 -22.06 1.81
C LYS A 36 -37.41 -22.34 2.75
N SER A 37 -37.10 -22.40 4.05
CA SER A 37 -38.11 -22.51 5.08
C SER A 37 -38.83 -21.18 5.07
N THR A 38 -40.09 -21.23 4.67
CA THR A 38 -41.04 -20.15 4.83
C THR A 38 -40.98 -19.63 6.26
N ASN A 39 -40.50 -18.40 6.40
CA ASN A 39 -40.73 -17.46 7.50
C ASN A 39 -40.57 -18.03 8.93
N SER A 40 -39.33 -18.08 9.40
CA SER A 40 -39.03 -17.75 10.80
C SER A 40 -38.33 -16.39 10.79
N TYR A 41 -39.10 -15.35 11.06
CA TYR A 41 -38.63 -13.97 11.19
C TYR A 41 -37.71 -13.84 12.41
N ASN A 42 -36.44 -13.50 12.18
CA ASN A 42 -35.56 -12.87 13.16
C ASN A 42 -35.37 -11.39 12.73
N PRO A 43 -35.68 -10.39 13.58
CA PRO A 43 -35.73 -8.99 13.15
C PRO A 43 -34.39 -8.25 13.29
N VAL A 44 -33.26 -8.90 12.99
CA VAL A 44 -31.93 -8.23 12.99
C VAL A 44 -31.04 -8.84 11.91
N GLU A 45 -31.41 -8.61 10.66
CA GLU A 45 -30.52 -8.47 9.50
C GLU A 45 -31.44 -8.30 8.31
N GLU A 46 -31.71 -7.05 7.97
CA GLU A 46 -32.46 -6.71 6.76
C GLU A 46 -31.72 -7.36 5.58
N PRO A 47 -32.34 -8.28 4.82
CA PRO A 47 -31.68 -8.87 3.68
C PRO A 47 -31.48 -7.77 2.67
N VAL A 48 -30.24 -7.26 2.52
CA VAL A 48 -29.88 -6.39 1.41
C VAL A 48 -30.01 -7.25 0.16
N ILE A 49 -31.20 -7.22 -0.44
CA ILE A 49 -31.42 -7.71 -1.79
C ILE A 49 -30.49 -6.83 -2.62
N TYR A 50 -29.36 -7.39 -3.06
CA TYR A 50 -28.49 -6.72 -4.01
C TYR A 50 -29.24 -6.66 -5.32
N THR A 51 -30.03 -5.59 -5.48
CA THR A 51 -30.89 -5.41 -6.65
C THR A 51 -30.07 -5.14 -7.89
N ASN A 52 -28.89 -4.53 -7.73
CA ASN A 52 -27.97 -4.19 -8.80
C ASN A 52 -26.51 -4.49 -8.41
N ILE A 53 -25.62 -4.53 -9.41
CA ILE A 53 -24.21 -4.86 -9.20
C ILE A 53 -23.48 -3.79 -8.37
N GLU A 54 -23.94 -2.55 -8.45
CA GLU A 54 -23.47 -1.41 -7.68
C GLU A 54 -23.68 -1.61 -6.18
N ASP A 55 -24.81 -2.20 -5.77
CA ASP A 55 -25.10 -2.50 -4.36
C ASP A 55 -24.11 -3.53 -3.80
N ALA A 56 -23.74 -4.53 -4.61
CA ALA A 56 -22.76 -5.53 -4.22
C ALA A 56 -21.36 -4.92 -4.01
N PHE A 57 -20.93 -4.05 -4.92
CA PHE A 57 -19.67 -3.31 -4.77
C PHE A 57 -19.71 -2.37 -3.55
N ALA A 58 -20.83 -1.68 -3.33
CA ALA A 58 -21.02 -0.82 -2.17
C ALA A 58 -20.88 -1.61 -0.86
N SER A 59 -21.47 -2.80 -0.77
CA SER A 59 -21.30 -3.69 0.39
C SER A 59 -19.87 -4.14 0.58
N VAL A 60 -19.17 -4.57 -0.48
CA VAL A 60 -17.75 -4.94 -0.37
C VAL A 60 -16.92 -3.76 0.14
N MET A 61 -17.11 -2.56 -0.42
CA MET A 61 -16.42 -1.35 0.05
C MET A 61 -16.76 -1.02 1.51
N HIS A 62 -18.01 -1.21 1.91
CA HIS A 62 -18.44 -1.03 3.29
C HIS A 62 -17.72 -1.99 4.24
N PHE A 63 -17.67 -3.28 3.91
CA PHE A 63 -16.92 -4.28 4.68
C PHE A 63 -15.43 -3.97 4.73
N MET A 64 -14.82 -3.57 3.62
CA MET A 64 -13.40 -3.17 3.57
C MET A 64 -13.12 -1.95 4.46
N THR A 65 -14.04 -0.98 4.49
CA THR A 65 -13.92 0.22 5.33
C THR A 65 -14.08 -0.13 6.81
N MET A 66 -15.09 -0.94 7.15
CA MET A 66 -15.33 -1.41 8.50
C MET A 66 -14.15 -2.21 9.04
N THR A 67 -13.69 -3.22 8.30
CA THR A 67 -12.52 -4.04 8.67
C THR A 67 -11.28 -3.18 8.87
N SER A 68 -10.98 -2.26 7.94
CA SER A 68 -9.85 -1.33 8.07
C SER A 68 -9.93 -0.47 9.34
N ARG A 69 -11.12 0.01 9.69
CA ARG A 69 -11.34 0.79 10.92
C ARG A 69 -11.15 -0.06 12.18
N GLN A 70 -11.63 -1.30 12.18
CA GLN A 70 -11.47 -2.21 13.32
C GLN A 70 -10.00 -2.63 13.50
N CYS A 71 -9.29 -2.94 12.42
CA CYS A 71 -7.85 -3.22 12.46
C CYS A 71 -7.09 -2.03 13.06
N ARG A 72 -7.34 -0.81 12.56
CA ARG A 72 -6.73 0.40 13.13
C ARG A 72 -7.01 0.55 14.62
N ARG A 73 -8.25 0.34 15.04
CA ARG A 73 -8.65 0.45 16.46
C ARG A 73 -7.91 -0.58 17.32
N TYR A 74 -7.87 -1.85 16.89
CA TYR A 74 -7.17 -2.92 17.57
C TYR A 74 -5.67 -2.62 17.75
N PHE A 75 -5.01 -2.19 16.67
CA PHE A 75 -3.58 -1.87 16.69
C PHE A 75 -3.24 -0.53 17.35
N SER A 76 -4.21 0.38 17.50
CA SER A 76 -4.02 1.62 18.27
C SER A 76 -4.14 1.38 19.77
N SER A 77 -4.97 0.42 20.20
CA SER A 77 -5.18 0.10 21.61
C SER A 77 -4.19 -0.93 22.17
N ASN A 78 -3.64 -1.81 21.33
CA ASN A 78 -2.75 -2.88 21.76
C ASN A 78 -1.30 -2.62 21.34
N LYS A 79 -0.35 -2.91 22.23
CA LYS A 79 1.06 -2.96 21.85
C LYS A 79 1.27 -4.14 20.90
N LEU A 80 1.84 -3.87 19.73
CA LEU A 80 2.22 -4.89 18.75
C LEU A 80 3.29 -5.79 19.39
N THR A 81 2.92 -7.01 19.76
CA THR A 81 3.84 -7.99 20.38
C THR A 81 4.41 -8.97 19.36
N SER A 82 3.84 -9.04 18.16
CA SER A 82 4.25 -9.95 17.08
C SER A 82 4.88 -9.17 15.91
N ASP A 83 6.04 -9.64 15.43
CA ASP A 83 6.70 -9.10 14.23
C ASP A 83 5.80 -9.17 12.99
N TYR A 84 4.91 -10.17 12.93
CA TYR A 84 3.93 -10.29 11.86
C TYR A 84 2.92 -9.13 11.88
N ASP A 85 2.44 -8.76 13.07
CA ASP A 85 1.48 -7.68 13.25
C ASP A 85 2.11 -6.32 12.93
N SER A 86 3.39 -6.16 13.28
CA SER A 86 4.19 -4.99 12.89
C SER A 86 4.31 -4.89 11.36
N SER A 87 4.65 -5.99 10.68
CA SER A 87 4.74 -6.04 9.22
C SER A 87 3.40 -5.75 8.54
N HIS A 88 2.30 -6.33 9.03
CA HIS A 88 0.94 -6.07 8.56
C HIS A 88 0.58 -4.58 8.69
N CYS A 89 0.79 -3.98 9.86
CA CYS A 89 0.51 -2.57 10.10
C CYS A 89 1.34 -1.65 9.20
N CYS A 90 2.64 -1.95 9.06
CA CYS A 90 3.54 -1.21 8.17
C CYS A 90 3.21 -1.37 6.69
N LYS A 91 2.49 -2.41 6.28
CA LYS A 91 2.12 -2.62 4.87
C LYS A 91 0.79 -1.98 4.51
N PHE A 92 -0.21 -2.06 5.40
CA PHE A 92 -1.60 -1.72 5.07
C PHE A 92 -2.16 -0.52 5.83
N HIS A 93 -1.52 -0.12 6.94
CA HIS A 93 -2.04 0.92 7.83
C HIS A 93 -1.09 2.09 8.05
N LYS A 94 -0.02 2.21 7.27
CA LYS A 94 0.82 3.41 7.30
C LYS A 94 -0.06 4.65 7.10
N PRO A 95 -0.17 5.54 8.11
CA PRO A 95 -0.65 6.87 7.82
C PRO A 95 0.39 7.47 6.87
N LYS A 96 -0.08 8.10 5.78
CA LYS A 96 0.72 8.77 4.74
C LYS A 96 1.11 7.87 3.54
N TYR A 97 0.11 7.54 2.72
CA TYR A 97 0.31 7.53 1.27
C TYR A 97 0.37 8.97 0.70
N THR A 98 0.06 9.99 1.51
CA THR A 98 -0.03 11.39 1.08
C THR A 98 1.20 12.25 1.33
N GLU A 99 2.25 11.75 1.97
CA GLU A 99 3.50 12.50 2.00
C GLU A 99 4.60 11.60 1.51
N LYS A 100 4.97 11.80 0.24
CA LYS A 100 6.35 11.55 -0.16
C LYS A 100 7.19 12.18 0.94
N LEU A 101 7.88 11.36 1.76
CA LEU A 101 9.05 11.79 2.49
C LEU A 101 10.06 12.15 1.42
N ARG A 102 9.85 13.36 0.92
CA ARG A 102 10.69 14.15 0.07
C ARG A 102 11.93 14.30 0.94
N ARG A 103 12.86 13.34 0.86
CA ARG A 103 14.19 13.49 1.45
C ARG A 103 14.81 14.65 0.71
N ASN A 104 15.26 15.66 1.46
CA ASN A 104 15.99 16.77 0.88
C ASN A 104 17.27 16.20 0.23
N PRO A 105 17.42 16.26 -1.11
CA PRO A 105 18.63 15.76 -1.76
C PRO A 105 19.87 16.63 -1.45
N LEU A 106 19.68 17.82 -0.87
CA LEU A 106 20.73 18.79 -0.54
C LEU A 106 21.24 18.68 0.90
N GLN A 107 21.11 17.51 1.54
CA GLN A 107 21.43 17.35 2.95
C GLN A 107 22.94 17.38 3.28
N THR A 108 23.81 17.57 2.28
CA THR A 108 25.26 17.36 2.40
C THR A 108 26.14 18.53 1.98
N ASP A 109 25.60 19.56 1.31
CA ASP A 109 26.37 20.75 0.95
C ASP A 109 25.47 21.98 0.84
N GLU A 110 25.90 23.09 1.45
CA GLU A 110 25.14 24.36 1.49
C GLU A 110 25.28 25.17 0.19
N ASN A 111 26.20 24.77 -0.71
CA ASN A 111 26.52 25.50 -1.94
C ASN A 111 26.33 24.64 -3.19
N VAL A 112 25.77 25.23 -4.25
CA VAL A 112 25.58 24.57 -5.56
C VAL A 112 26.24 25.42 -6.63
N ARG A 113 27.11 24.80 -7.44
CA ARG A 113 27.72 25.43 -8.63
C ARG A 113 27.02 24.91 -9.90
N VAL A 114 26.63 25.84 -10.77
CA VAL A 114 25.99 25.53 -12.06
C VAL A 114 26.73 26.27 -13.16
N ASP A 115 27.25 25.53 -14.15
CA ASP A 115 27.87 26.11 -15.33
C ASP A 115 26.81 26.28 -16.43
N VAL A 116 26.65 27.51 -16.93
CA VAL A 116 25.67 27.87 -17.95
C VAL A 116 26.35 28.63 -19.09
N PRO A 117 25.83 28.56 -20.34
CA PRO A 117 26.30 29.43 -21.41
C PRO A 117 26.01 30.92 -21.09
N PRO A 118 26.62 31.87 -21.80
CA PRO A 118 26.33 33.29 -21.61
C PRO A 118 24.87 33.62 -21.91
N GLY A 119 24.24 34.43 -21.06
CA GLY A 119 22.82 34.75 -21.19
C GLY A 119 22.20 35.32 -19.92
N THR A 120 20.89 35.59 -19.98
CA THR A 120 20.11 36.05 -18.83
C THR A 120 19.33 34.88 -18.22
N TYR A 121 19.51 34.66 -16.92
CA TYR A 121 18.94 33.55 -16.17
C TYR A 121 18.11 34.04 -15.00
N ALA A 122 16.99 33.37 -14.73
CA ALA A 122 16.23 33.51 -13.50
C ALA A 122 16.56 32.33 -12.57
N VAL A 123 17.20 32.61 -11.44
CA VAL A 123 17.60 31.62 -10.45
C VAL A 123 16.65 31.72 -9.26
N THR A 124 15.89 30.65 -9.03
CA THR A 124 14.93 30.55 -7.92
C THR A 124 15.43 29.56 -6.89
N ALA A 125 15.56 29.99 -5.63
CA ALA A 125 15.87 29.13 -4.50
C ALA A 125 14.71 29.13 -3.50
N GLY A 126 14.39 27.96 -2.96
CA GLY A 126 13.30 27.77 -2.01
C GLY A 126 13.67 26.76 -0.93
N ARG A 127 13.17 26.97 0.29
CA ARG A 127 13.32 25.98 1.36
C ARG A 127 12.54 24.73 0.97
N TRP A 128 13.15 23.57 1.16
CA TRP A 128 12.45 22.31 0.96
C TRP A 128 11.20 22.21 1.86
N GLY A 129 10.02 22.19 1.24
CA GLY A 129 8.73 22.19 1.95
C GLY A 129 8.30 23.55 2.52
N GLY A 130 8.98 24.63 2.15
CA GLY A 130 8.58 26.00 2.48
C GLY A 130 7.57 26.57 1.48
N GLU A 131 6.89 27.63 1.90
CA GLU A 131 5.86 28.33 1.11
C GLU A 131 6.44 29.52 0.31
N LYS A 132 7.70 29.88 0.55
CA LYS A 132 8.35 31.06 -0.02
C LYS A 132 9.60 30.67 -0.81
N ASP A 133 9.58 31.04 -2.08
CA ASP A 133 10.72 30.95 -3.00
C ASP A 133 11.25 32.37 -3.27
N HIS A 134 12.57 32.52 -3.36
CA HIS A 134 13.24 33.79 -3.69
C HIS A 134 13.90 33.66 -5.07
N THR A 135 13.66 34.63 -5.96
CA THR A 135 14.14 34.59 -7.34
C THR A 135 15.03 35.78 -7.65
N HIS A 136 16.23 35.53 -8.17
CA HIS A 136 17.15 36.54 -8.69
C HIS A 136 17.28 36.40 -10.21
N VAL A 137 17.24 37.53 -10.92
CA VAL A 137 17.56 37.57 -12.36
C VAL A 137 18.99 38.06 -12.50
N VAL A 138 19.80 37.27 -13.22
CA VAL A 138 21.22 37.53 -13.41
C VAL A 138 21.55 37.48 -14.89
N HIS A 139 22.40 38.41 -15.31
CA HIS A 139 23.02 38.39 -16.64
C HIS A 139 24.46 37.88 -16.49
N VAL A 140 24.82 36.85 -17.26
CA VAL A 140 26.13 36.19 -17.19
C VAL A 140 26.87 36.38 -18.52
N GLU A 141 27.99 37.10 -18.46
CA GLU A 141 28.91 37.28 -19.59
C GLU A 141 29.89 36.10 -19.74
N PRO A 142 30.51 35.91 -20.92
CA PRO A 142 31.50 34.85 -21.12
C PRO A 142 32.66 34.91 -20.12
N GLY A 143 32.87 33.83 -19.37
CA GLY A 143 33.94 33.73 -18.36
C GLY A 143 33.62 34.41 -17.02
N GLN A 144 32.42 34.98 -16.86
CA GLN A 144 31.96 35.55 -15.60
C GLN A 144 31.41 34.47 -14.67
N SER A 145 31.70 34.58 -13.37
CA SER A 145 31.05 33.80 -12.32
C SER A 145 30.26 34.76 -11.42
N VAL A 146 29.04 34.38 -11.04
CA VAL A 146 28.16 35.18 -10.18
C VAL A 146 27.76 34.35 -8.97
N ASP A 147 28.15 34.81 -7.80
CA ASP A 147 27.77 34.20 -6.53
C ASP A 147 26.43 34.77 -6.07
N LEU A 148 25.47 33.87 -5.83
CA LEU A 148 24.12 34.23 -5.37
C LEU A 148 23.89 33.69 -3.97
N THR A 149 23.54 34.58 -3.05
CA THR A 149 23.18 34.24 -1.68
C THR A 149 21.69 34.43 -1.49
N PHE A 150 20.98 33.36 -1.18
CA PHE A 150 19.55 33.40 -0.88
C PHE A 150 19.37 33.37 0.64
N ALA A 151 18.74 34.41 1.19
CA ALA A 151 18.27 34.37 2.58
C ALA A 151 16.99 33.54 2.62
N VAL A 152 17.08 32.30 3.11
CA VAL A 152 15.98 31.32 3.18
C VAL A 152 15.34 31.31 4.56
#